data_AF-A0A504JCU7-F1
#
_entry.id   AF-A0A504JCU7-F1
#
_cell.length_a   1.000
_cell.length_b   1.000
_cell.length_c   1.000
_cell.angle_alpha   90.00
_cell.angle_beta   90.00
_cell.angle_gamma   90.00
#
_symmetry.space_group_name_H-M   'P 1'
#
loop_
_entity.id
_entity.type
_entity.pdbx_description
1 polymer ?
#
loop_
_entity_poly.entity_id
_entity_poly.type
_entity_poly.pdbx_seq_one_letter_code
_entity_poly.pdbx_strand_id
1 'polypeptide(L)'
;MKLILIKNAPAYNEKRLRMTLPKKGFRSITVNDTVYKYNVTGEDGGIRFIIGLPDINGQVLIGYISYHSNYVLNFNKNGIAASWSLYQRTIVTPKTIREVILYGLDNNWKPQEHLKQMFIHDLDDKINLQLKKATEFPELKDEEVAVVFESLHKRLSIDFTHYNGEGNIYHKFDTIQLAQKFSELKIEENHDLSCWVLNDFNKALMFIDKRGIVEFENNIP
;
A
#
# COMPACT_ATOMS: atom_id res chain seq x y z
N MET A 1 5.09 -57.22 59.31
CA MET A 1 5.58 -55.94 58.75
C MET A 1 5.22 -55.92 57.27
N LYS A 2 4.23 -55.12 56.85
CA LYS A 2 3.62 -55.18 55.52
C LYS A 2 4.28 -54.13 54.63
N LEU A 3 5.09 -54.55 53.65
CA LEU A 3 5.69 -53.65 52.65
C LEU A 3 4.61 -53.21 51.65
N ILE A 4 4.37 -51.90 51.55
CA ILE A 4 3.48 -51.30 50.55
C ILE A 4 4.35 -50.89 49.35
N LEU A 5 4.14 -51.56 48.21
CA LEU A 5 4.72 -51.17 46.91
C LEU A 5 4.09 -49.86 46.45
N ILE A 6 4.89 -48.79 46.39
CA ILE A 6 4.52 -47.53 45.76
C ILE A 6 4.66 -47.69 44.25
N LYS A 7 3.52 -47.67 43.54
CA LYS A 7 3.48 -47.69 42.08
C LYS A 7 4.05 -46.38 41.53
N ASN A 8 5.02 -46.48 40.64
CA ASN A 8 5.58 -45.36 39.87
C ASN A 8 4.45 -44.61 39.16
N ALA A 9 4.30 -43.32 39.47
CA ALA A 9 3.40 -42.43 38.75
C ALA A 9 3.86 -42.31 37.28
N PRO A 10 2.95 -42.30 36.30
CA PRO A 10 3.32 -42.09 34.91
C PRO A 10 3.96 -40.71 34.76
N ALA A 11 5.09 -40.65 34.04
CA ALA A 11 5.74 -39.41 33.67
C ALA A 11 4.70 -38.49 33.02
N TYR A 12 4.36 -37.40 33.72
CA TYR A 12 3.47 -36.37 33.22
C TYR A 12 4.16 -35.77 31.99
N ASN A 13 3.74 -36.20 30.80
CA ASN A 13 4.24 -35.67 29.54
C ASN A 13 3.67 -34.26 29.45
N GLU A 14 4.41 -33.31 30.04
CA GLU A 14 4.14 -31.89 30.04
C GLU A 14 4.12 -31.47 28.56
N LYS A 15 2.95 -31.59 27.94
CA LYS A 15 2.63 -30.94 26.68
C LYS A 15 2.56 -29.45 27.00
N ARG A 16 3.70 -28.86 27.34
CA ARG A 16 3.90 -27.42 27.47
C ARG A 16 3.24 -26.86 26.23
N LEU A 17 2.21 -26.04 26.44
CA LEU A 17 1.57 -25.26 25.42
C LEU A 17 2.66 -24.38 24.81
N ARG A 18 3.38 -24.94 23.82
CA ARG A 18 4.35 -24.22 23.02
C ARG A 18 3.51 -23.20 22.27
N MET A 19 3.54 -21.95 22.72
CA MET A 19 2.92 -20.84 22.01
C MET A 19 3.70 -20.63 20.72
N THR A 20 3.34 -21.43 19.74
CA THR A 20 3.77 -21.36 18.35
C THR A 20 2.96 -20.26 17.67
N LEU A 21 3.47 -19.74 16.54
CA LEU A 21 2.74 -18.74 15.77
C LEU A 21 1.30 -19.23 15.48
N PRO A 22 0.29 -18.35 15.58
CA PRO A 22 -1.09 -18.71 15.27
C PRO A 22 -1.21 -19.38 13.90
N LYS A 23 -1.99 -20.45 13.80
CA LYS A 23 -2.11 -21.18 12.52
C LYS A 23 -2.89 -20.39 11.44
N LYS A 24 -3.82 -19.53 11.84
CA LYS A 24 -4.70 -18.79 10.93
C LYS A 24 -4.01 -17.51 10.43
N GLY A 25 -4.04 -17.28 9.12
CA GLY A 25 -3.52 -16.05 8.50
C GLY A 25 -2.02 -16.05 8.21
N PHE A 26 -1.27 -17.07 8.64
CA PHE A 26 0.15 -17.23 8.32
C PHE A 26 0.34 -18.03 7.03
N ARG A 27 1.27 -17.58 6.20
CA ARG A 27 1.77 -18.25 4.99
C ARG A 27 3.14 -18.87 5.27
N SER A 28 3.58 -19.80 4.44
CA SER A 28 4.90 -20.43 4.55
C SER A 28 5.85 -19.99 3.44
N ILE A 29 7.15 -19.96 3.74
CA ILE A 29 8.22 -19.74 2.75
C ILE A 29 9.48 -20.49 3.17
N THR A 30 10.22 -21.05 2.21
CA THR A 30 11.51 -21.70 2.47
C THR A 30 12.66 -20.77 2.09
N VAL A 31 13.55 -20.50 3.06
CA VAL A 31 14.76 -19.68 2.89
C VAL A 31 15.94 -20.45 3.49
N ASN A 32 17.00 -20.68 2.71
CA ASN A 32 18.18 -21.46 3.12
C ASN A 32 17.79 -22.78 3.81
N ASP A 33 16.97 -23.59 3.12
CA ASP A 33 16.43 -24.88 3.59
C ASP A 33 15.60 -24.85 4.88
N THR A 34 15.31 -23.66 5.41
CA THR A 34 14.49 -23.47 6.61
C THR A 34 13.10 -22.97 6.21
N VAL A 35 12.07 -23.65 6.72
CA VAL A 35 10.67 -23.23 6.54
C VAL A 35 10.31 -22.20 7.61
N TYR A 36 9.94 -21.01 7.15
CA TYR A 36 9.42 -19.93 7.98
C TYR A 36 7.91 -19.79 7.77
N LYS A 37 7.23 -19.31 8.79
CA LYS A 37 5.87 -18.79 8.70
C LYS A 37 5.88 -17.27 8.83
N TYR A 38 5.06 -16.62 8.02
CA TYR A 38 4.92 -15.18 8.05
C TYR A 38 3.47 -14.73 7.93
N ASN A 39 3.17 -13.58 8.50
CA ASN A 39 1.91 -12.86 8.33
C ASN A 39 2.22 -11.41 7.96
N VAL A 40 1.36 -10.83 7.12
CA VAL A 40 1.48 -9.45 6.64
C VAL A 40 0.15 -8.76 6.90
N THR A 41 0.20 -7.62 7.58
CA THR A 41 -0.97 -6.77 7.87
C THR A 41 -0.69 -5.33 7.47
N GLY A 42 -1.72 -4.62 7.01
CA GLY A 42 -1.67 -3.17 6.92
C GLY A 42 -1.99 -2.59 8.30
N GLU A 43 -1.18 -1.63 8.74
CA GLU A 43 -1.37 -0.88 9.99
C GLU A 43 -1.39 0.63 9.67
N ASP A 44 -1.65 1.46 10.68
CA ASP A 44 -1.50 2.91 10.58
C ASP A 44 -0.04 3.26 10.30
N GLY A 45 0.21 3.78 9.09
CA GLY A 45 1.53 4.24 8.67
C GLY A 45 2.38 3.25 7.86
N GLY A 46 1.99 1.97 7.74
CA GLY A 46 2.76 1.05 6.90
C GLY A 46 2.25 -0.38 6.89
N ILE A 47 3.05 -1.26 6.28
CA ILE A 47 2.80 -2.69 6.20
C ILE A 47 3.68 -3.37 7.22
N ARG A 48 3.06 -4.08 8.15
CA ARG A 48 3.72 -4.84 9.21
C ARG A 48 3.86 -6.30 8.81
N PHE A 49 4.98 -6.91 9.18
CA PHE A 49 5.17 -8.36 9.07
C PHE A 49 5.53 -8.97 10.41
N ILE A 50 5.13 -10.23 10.58
CA ILE A 50 5.55 -11.11 11.67
C ILE A 50 6.11 -12.36 11.04
N ILE A 51 7.34 -12.74 11.38
CA ILE A 51 8.03 -13.90 10.83
C ILE A 51 8.62 -14.76 11.96
N GLY A 52 8.49 -16.07 11.86
CA GLY A 52 9.10 -17.01 12.80
C GLY A 52 9.04 -18.45 12.29
N LEU A 53 9.48 -19.38 13.13
CA LEU A 53 9.45 -20.79 12.80
C LEU A 53 8.09 -21.43 13.13
N PRO A 54 7.63 -22.42 12.36
CA PRO A 54 6.31 -23.04 12.56
C PRO A 54 6.23 -23.90 13.83
N ASP A 55 7.30 -24.63 14.15
CA ASP A 55 7.27 -25.72 15.15
C ASP A 55 8.17 -25.45 16.37
N ILE A 56 8.80 -24.28 16.40
CA ILE A 56 9.79 -23.88 17.40
C ILE A 56 9.38 -22.54 17.99
N ASN A 57 9.34 -22.46 19.32
CA ASN A 57 9.09 -21.22 20.04
C ASN A 57 10.40 -20.42 20.19
N GLY A 58 10.92 -19.95 19.06
CA GLY A 58 12.12 -19.12 19.02
C GLY A 58 11.82 -17.65 18.79
N GLN A 59 12.86 -16.88 18.52
CA GLN A 59 12.76 -15.43 18.36
C GLN A 59 11.89 -15.09 17.15
N VAL A 60 10.86 -14.28 17.36
CA VAL A 60 10.00 -13.77 16.29
C VAL A 60 10.59 -12.46 15.76
N LEU A 61 10.62 -12.32 14.44
CA LEU A 61 10.98 -11.09 13.75
C LEU A 61 9.71 -10.29 13.43
N ILE A 62 9.70 -9.01 13.78
CA ILE A 62 8.65 -8.05 13.43
C ILE A 62 9.30 -6.93 12.63
N GLY A 63 8.76 -6.65 11.46
CA GLY A 63 9.25 -5.59 10.58
C GLY A 63 8.13 -4.68 10.09
N TYR A 64 8.51 -3.50 9.60
CA TYR A 64 7.61 -2.56 8.96
C TYR A 64 8.24 -2.03 7.66
N ILE A 65 7.41 -1.83 6.64
CA ILE A 65 7.75 -1.07 5.42
C ILE A 65 6.67 -0.02 5.16
N SER A 66 7.02 1.09 4.55
CA SER A 66 6.04 2.11 4.18
C SER A 66 5.11 1.62 3.07
N TYR A 67 3.92 2.20 2.99
CA TYR A 67 3.02 1.97 1.85
C TYR A 67 3.53 2.55 0.53
N HIS A 68 4.48 3.49 0.61
CA HIS A 68 4.94 4.35 -0.48
C HIS A 68 3.74 4.79 -1.33
N SER A 69 2.88 5.66 -0.82
CA SER A 69 1.59 5.92 -1.48
C SER A 69 1.75 6.82 -2.72
N ASN A 70 0.95 6.57 -3.75
CA ASN A 70 0.57 7.57 -4.73
C ASN A 70 -0.42 8.54 -4.07
N TYR A 71 -0.17 9.83 -4.22
CA TYR A 71 -0.99 10.90 -3.69
C TYR A 71 -1.77 11.52 -4.84
N VAL A 72 -3.08 11.29 -4.88
CA VAL A 72 -3.95 11.89 -5.89
C VAL A 72 -4.81 12.93 -5.23
N LEU A 73 -4.66 14.19 -5.67
CA LEU A 73 -5.38 15.31 -5.12
C LEU A 73 -6.87 15.26 -5.41
N ASN A 74 -7.64 15.70 -4.42
CA ASN A 74 -9.06 16.00 -4.55
C ASN A 74 -9.27 17.49 -4.31
N PHE A 75 -10.12 18.10 -5.14
CA PHE A 75 -10.41 19.52 -5.09
C PHE A 75 -11.75 19.76 -4.39
N ASN A 76 -11.86 20.88 -3.69
CA ASN A 76 -13.15 21.35 -3.20
C ASN A 76 -13.94 22.06 -4.32
N LYS A 77 -15.14 22.53 -3.97
CA LYS A 77 -16.03 23.27 -4.89
C LYS A 77 -15.47 24.58 -5.45
N ASN A 78 -14.31 25.05 -4.96
CA ASN A 78 -13.64 26.27 -5.41
C ASN A 78 -12.35 25.94 -6.22
N GLY A 79 -12.12 24.67 -6.57
CA GLY A 79 -10.93 24.27 -7.34
C GLY A 79 -9.62 24.23 -6.54
N ILE A 80 -9.69 24.27 -5.21
CA ILE A 80 -8.52 24.24 -4.33
C ILE A 80 -8.34 22.82 -3.78
N ALA A 81 -7.08 22.35 -3.77
CA ALA A 81 -6.68 21.09 -3.14
C ALA A 81 -7.18 21.04 -1.68
N ALA A 82 -7.99 20.04 -1.36
CA ALA A 82 -8.63 19.91 -0.05
C ALA A 82 -8.34 18.58 0.65
N SER A 83 -8.09 17.52 -0.12
CA SER A 83 -7.75 16.22 0.43
C SER A 83 -6.94 15.39 -0.57
N TRP A 84 -6.50 14.21 -0.11
CA TRP A 84 -5.70 13.29 -0.88
C TRP A 84 -6.35 11.91 -0.87
N SER A 85 -6.44 11.31 -2.04
CA SER A 85 -6.70 9.88 -2.20
C SER A 85 -5.35 9.16 -2.21
N LEU A 86 -5.17 8.22 -1.29
CA LEU A 86 -3.93 7.46 -1.13
C LEU A 86 -4.05 6.09 -1.79
N TYR A 87 -3.07 5.74 -2.60
CA TYR A 87 -3.01 4.42 -3.23
C TYR A 87 -1.65 3.78 -2.96
N GLN A 88 -1.65 2.64 -2.26
CA GLN A 88 -0.42 1.90 -1.93
C GLN A 88 0.36 1.51 -3.19
N ARG A 89 1.66 1.85 -3.23
CA ARG A 89 2.58 1.38 -4.28
C ARG A 89 3.36 0.16 -3.85
N THR A 90 3.59 -0.04 -2.55
CA THR A 90 4.38 -1.16 -2.07
C THR A 90 3.73 -2.50 -2.39
N ILE A 91 4.46 -3.40 -3.06
CA ILE A 91 4.02 -4.76 -3.40
C ILE A 91 4.76 -5.74 -2.50
N VAL A 92 4.03 -6.40 -1.60
CA VAL A 92 4.60 -7.47 -0.77
C VAL A 92 4.50 -8.80 -1.48
N THR A 93 5.64 -9.34 -1.89
CA THR A 93 5.76 -10.63 -2.57
C THR A 93 6.50 -11.64 -1.70
N PRO A 94 6.48 -12.95 -2.03
CA PRO A 94 7.39 -13.91 -1.39
C PRO A 94 8.87 -13.53 -1.48
N LYS A 95 9.29 -12.83 -2.56
CA LYS A 95 10.65 -12.30 -2.68
C LYS A 95 10.94 -11.26 -1.60
N THR A 96 10.03 -10.31 -1.38
CA THR A 96 10.14 -9.30 -0.30
C THR A 96 10.32 -9.98 1.06
N ILE A 97 9.50 -10.99 1.37
CA ILE A 97 9.59 -11.73 2.65
C ILE A 97 10.93 -12.47 2.79
N ARG A 98 11.44 -13.05 1.70
CA ARG A 98 12.78 -13.67 1.69
C ARG A 98 13.87 -12.66 2.04
N GLU A 99 13.83 -11.46 1.46
CA GLU A 99 14.81 -10.41 1.74
C GLU A 99 14.73 -9.91 3.19
N VAL A 100 13.52 -9.77 3.76
CA VAL A 100 13.35 -9.46 5.19
C VAL A 100 13.96 -10.54 6.09
N ILE A 101 13.76 -11.82 5.76
CA ILE A 101 14.36 -12.95 6.49
C ILE A 101 15.88 -12.89 6.44
N LEU A 102 16.45 -12.72 5.24
CA LEU A 102 17.90 -12.64 5.05
C LEU A 102 18.49 -11.46 5.80
N TYR A 103 17.90 -10.27 5.66
CA TYR A 103 18.31 -9.08 6.40
C TYR A 103 18.25 -9.30 7.91
N GLY A 104 17.18 -9.93 8.41
CA GLY A 104 17.07 -10.31 9.82
C GLY A 104 18.22 -11.21 10.27
N LEU A 105 18.49 -12.29 9.53
CA LEU A 105 19.57 -13.23 9.85
C LEU A 105 20.95 -12.54 9.88
N ASP A 106 21.21 -11.67 8.91
CA ASP A 106 22.46 -10.88 8.83
C ASP A 106 22.58 -9.87 9.99
N ASN A 107 21.45 -9.49 10.61
CA ASN A 107 21.38 -8.55 11.72
C ASN A 107 21.13 -9.23 13.08
N ASN A 108 21.65 -10.46 13.25
CA ASN A 108 21.57 -11.24 14.48
C ASN A 108 20.15 -11.66 14.90
N TRP A 109 19.22 -11.79 13.96
CA TRP A 109 17.97 -12.49 14.25
C TRP A 109 18.26 -13.97 14.48
N LYS A 110 17.83 -14.50 15.62
CA LYS A 110 18.10 -15.87 16.04
C LYS A 110 16.81 -16.69 16.16
N PRO A 111 16.22 -17.13 15.03
CA PRO A 111 14.89 -17.74 15.02
C PRO A 111 14.77 -19.03 15.82
N GLN A 112 15.89 -19.69 16.14
CA GLN A 112 15.93 -20.94 16.93
C GLN A 112 16.06 -20.70 18.44
N GLU A 113 16.48 -19.51 18.87
CA GLU A 113 16.71 -19.19 20.28
C GLU A 113 15.46 -18.59 20.92
N HIS A 114 15.15 -18.95 22.17
CA HIS A 114 13.99 -18.43 22.89
C HIS A 114 14.27 -17.01 23.44
N LEU A 115 14.29 -16.03 22.54
CA LEU A 115 14.57 -14.62 22.85
C LEU A 115 13.32 -13.73 22.69
N LYS A 116 13.40 -12.51 23.22
CA LYS A 116 12.40 -11.47 22.96
C LYS A 116 12.34 -11.17 21.45
N GLN A 117 11.15 -10.78 20.99
CA GLN A 117 10.91 -10.38 19.61
C GLN A 117 11.96 -9.38 19.13
N MET A 118 12.46 -9.57 17.91
CA MET A 118 13.33 -8.62 17.24
C MET A 118 12.47 -7.68 16.40
N PHE A 119 12.69 -6.38 16.56
CA PHE A 119 11.97 -5.33 15.83
C PHE A 119 12.89 -4.67 14.81
N ILE A 120 12.40 -4.52 13.58
CA ILE A 120 13.05 -3.74 12.52
C ILE A 120 12.04 -2.70 12.04
N HIS A 121 12.18 -1.48 12.54
CA HIS A 121 11.15 -0.43 12.39
C HIS A 121 11.02 0.14 10.98
N ASP A 122 12.08 0.08 10.19
CA ASP A 122 12.13 0.61 8.84
C ASP A 122 12.98 -0.34 8.02
N LEU A 123 12.39 -0.92 6.98
CA LEU A 123 13.03 -1.83 6.04
C LEU A 123 13.15 -1.23 4.64
N ASP A 124 12.69 0.01 4.42
CA ASP A 124 12.49 0.56 3.09
C ASP A 124 13.80 0.61 2.29
N ASP A 125 14.88 1.04 2.94
CA ASP A 125 16.21 1.14 2.34
C ASP A 125 17.11 -0.09 2.60
N LYS A 126 16.57 -1.15 3.19
CA LYS A 126 17.34 -2.34 3.62
C LYS A 126 17.07 -3.59 2.79
N ILE A 127 16.02 -3.56 2.00
CA ILE A 127 15.63 -4.64 1.09
C ILE A 127 15.30 -4.06 -0.28
N ASN A 128 15.24 -4.91 -1.31
CA ASN A 128 14.88 -4.48 -2.63
C ASN A 128 13.35 -4.46 -2.77
N LEU A 129 12.76 -3.35 -2.31
CA LEU A 129 11.31 -3.16 -2.36
C LEU A 129 10.81 -3.10 -3.81
N GLN A 130 9.76 -3.89 -4.07
CA GLN A 130 9.00 -3.79 -5.29
C GLN A 130 7.91 -2.74 -5.12
N LEU A 131 8.00 -1.67 -5.89
CA LEU A 131 7.04 -0.58 -5.90
C LEU A 131 6.33 -0.54 -7.24
N LYS A 132 5.01 -0.28 -7.22
CA LYS A 132 4.30 0.21 -8.40
C LYS A 132 4.92 1.53 -8.86
N LYS A 133 4.79 1.82 -10.16
CA LYS A 133 5.21 3.10 -10.72
C LYS A 133 4.52 4.25 -9.97
N ALA A 134 5.26 5.33 -9.72
CA ALA A 134 4.67 6.55 -9.20
C ALA A 134 3.69 7.11 -10.24
N THR A 135 2.55 7.61 -9.77
CA THR A 135 1.67 8.43 -10.58
C THR A 135 2.14 9.86 -10.44
N GLU A 136 2.72 10.37 -11.52
CA GLU A 136 3.31 11.70 -11.59
C GLU A 136 2.34 12.63 -12.31
N PHE A 137 2.24 13.86 -11.79
CA PHE A 137 1.62 14.94 -12.54
C PHE A 137 2.53 15.28 -13.73
N PRO A 138 1.99 15.41 -14.95
CA PRO A 138 2.81 15.72 -16.12
C PRO A 138 3.43 17.11 -15.98
N GLU A 139 4.66 17.27 -16.43
CA GLU A 139 5.24 18.60 -16.63
C GLU A 139 4.45 19.34 -17.72
N LEU A 140 3.96 20.54 -17.40
CA LEU A 140 3.17 21.39 -18.29
C LEU A 140 3.96 22.64 -18.68
N LYS A 141 3.86 23.05 -19.94
CA LYS A 141 4.24 24.38 -20.41
C LYS A 141 3.10 25.38 -20.16
N ASP A 142 3.38 26.67 -20.35
CA ASP A 142 2.50 27.80 -19.98
C ASP A 142 1.03 27.65 -20.42
N GLU A 143 0.76 27.15 -21.63
CA GLU A 143 -0.60 26.97 -22.16
C GLU A 143 -1.14 25.54 -22.02
N GLU A 144 -0.25 24.59 -21.72
CA GLU A 144 -0.61 23.18 -21.61
C GLU A 144 -1.41 22.93 -20.32
N VAL A 145 -2.36 22.03 -20.39
CA VAL A 145 -3.17 21.60 -19.24
C VAL A 145 -3.23 20.09 -19.13
N ALA A 146 -3.50 19.60 -17.93
CA ALA A 146 -3.83 18.22 -17.67
C ALA A 146 -5.30 18.10 -17.30
N VAL A 147 -5.98 17.06 -17.75
CA VAL A 147 -7.32 16.74 -17.26
C VAL A 147 -7.33 15.40 -16.55
N VAL A 148 -8.15 15.31 -15.52
CA VAL A 148 -8.39 14.08 -14.76
C VAL A 148 -9.88 13.87 -14.59
N PHE A 149 -10.32 12.65 -14.91
CA PHE A 149 -11.72 12.26 -14.80
C PHE A 149 -12.00 11.58 -13.47
N GLU A 150 -13.26 11.69 -13.06
CA GLU A 150 -13.81 10.94 -11.94
C GLU A 150 -15.24 10.47 -12.26
N SER A 151 -15.66 9.41 -11.60
CA SER A 151 -17.05 8.95 -11.59
C SER A 151 -17.42 8.52 -10.18
N LEU A 152 -18.59 8.94 -9.70
CA LEU A 152 -19.04 8.70 -8.32
C LEU A 152 -17.97 9.04 -7.27
N HIS A 153 -17.28 10.17 -7.46
CA HIS A 153 -16.17 10.65 -6.62
C HIS A 153 -14.94 9.74 -6.57
N LYS A 154 -14.74 8.87 -7.57
CA LYS A 154 -13.54 8.04 -7.71
C LYS A 154 -12.77 8.43 -8.96
N ARG A 155 -11.45 8.57 -8.82
CA ARG A 155 -10.53 8.87 -9.92
C ARG A 155 -10.53 7.75 -10.96
N LEU A 156 -10.42 8.14 -12.23
CA LEU A 156 -10.31 7.23 -13.36
C LEU A 156 -8.89 7.26 -13.94
N SER A 157 -8.49 6.15 -14.53
CA SER A 157 -7.34 6.08 -15.43
C SER A 157 -7.66 6.75 -16.77
N ILE A 158 -6.64 6.92 -17.61
CA ILE A 158 -6.80 7.45 -18.97
C ILE A 158 -7.73 6.60 -19.87
N ASP A 159 -7.97 5.34 -19.49
CA ASP A 159 -8.88 4.43 -20.19
C ASP A 159 -10.29 4.43 -19.57
N PHE A 160 -10.61 5.42 -18.72
CA PHE A 160 -11.90 5.59 -18.05
C PHE A 160 -12.31 4.41 -17.13
N THR A 161 -11.32 3.66 -16.63
CA THR A 161 -11.53 2.63 -15.60
C THR A 161 -11.15 3.16 -14.23
N HIS A 162 -11.72 2.60 -13.15
CA HIS A 162 -11.37 3.04 -11.79
C HIS A 162 -9.86 2.92 -11.54
N TYR A 163 -9.25 4.03 -11.15
CA TYR A 163 -7.83 4.07 -10.80
C TYR A 163 -7.59 3.34 -9.47
N ASN A 164 -6.65 2.40 -9.48
CA ASN A 164 -6.33 1.51 -8.36
C ASN A 164 -4.90 1.69 -7.83
N GLY A 165 -4.28 2.83 -8.13
CA GLY A 165 -2.89 3.13 -7.75
C GLY A 165 -1.86 2.81 -8.81
N GLU A 166 -2.25 2.43 -10.03
CA GLU A 166 -1.34 2.11 -11.12
C GLU A 166 -1.80 2.74 -12.44
N GLY A 167 -0.83 3.15 -13.27
CA GLY A 167 -1.07 3.77 -14.56
C GLY A 167 -1.17 5.29 -14.50
N ASN A 168 -1.53 5.87 -15.65
CA ASN A 168 -1.71 7.30 -15.82
C ASN A 168 -3.18 7.68 -15.58
N ILE A 169 -3.39 8.84 -14.95
CA ILE A 169 -4.72 9.43 -14.71
C ILE A 169 -4.89 10.80 -15.38
N TYR A 170 -3.83 11.33 -15.97
CA TYR A 170 -3.79 12.65 -16.57
C TYR A 170 -3.74 12.54 -18.09
N HIS A 171 -4.69 13.17 -18.77
CA HIS A 171 -4.59 13.45 -20.20
C HIS A 171 -4.03 14.85 -20.38
N LYS A 172 -2.95 14.98 -21.14
CA LYS A 172 -2.30 16.26 -21.42
C LYS A 172 -2.82 16.87 -22.71
N PHE A 173 -3.02 18.19 -22.71
CA PHE A 173 -3.51 18.96 -23.85
C PHE A 173 -2.69 20.23 -24.02
N ASP A 174 -2.57 20.69 -25.26
CA ASP A 174 -1.80 21.90 -25.60
C ASP A 174 -2.50 23.19 -25.17
N THR A 175 -3.85 23.17 -25.05
CA THR A 175 -4.65 24.33 -24.66
C THR A 175 -5.86 23.93 -23.83
N ILE A 176 -6.37 24.89 -23.04
CA ILE A 176 -7.62 24.75 -22.28
C ILE A 176 -8.81 24.41 -23.18
N GLN A 177 -8.90 25.01 -24.37
CA GLN A 177 -10.04 24.80 -25.27
C GLN A 177 -10.08 23.36 -25.80
N LEU A 178 -8.92 22.76 -26.08
CA LEU A 178 -8.84 21.36 -26.50
C LEU A 178 -9.22 20.41 -25.36
N ALA A 179 -8.72 20.69 -24.15
CA ALA A 179 -9.09 19.94 -22.95
C ALA A 179 -10.60 20.00 -22.67
N GLN A 180 -11.17 21.20 -22.68
CA GLN A 180 -12.61 21.40 -22.45
C GLN A 180 -13.44 20.62 -23.48
N LYS A 181 -13.16 20.77 -24.77
CA LYS A 181 -13.88 20.07 -25.84
C LYS A 181 -13.80 18.54 -25.69
N PHE A 182 -12.63 18.01 -25.34
CA PHE A 182 -12.46 16.59 -25.09
C PHE A 182 -13.31 16.13 -23.90
N SER A 183 -13.31 16.91 -22.81
CA SER A 183 -14.06 16.58 -21.60
C SER A 183 -15.57 16.64 -21.77
N GLU A 184 -16.09 17.67 -22.45
CA GLU A 184 -17.51 17.78 -22.78
C GLU A 184 -17.97 16.57 -23.60
N LEU A 185 -17.21 16.18 -24.63
CA LEU A 185 -17.53 15.01 -25.45
C LEU A 185 -17.60 13.72 -24.60
N LYS A 186 -16.65 13.51 -23.68
CA LYS A 186 -16.64 12.33 -22.82
C LYS A 186 -17.80 12.31 -21.82
N ILE A 187 -18.19 13.47 -21.32
CA ILE A 187 -19.32 13.63 -20.39
C ILE A 187 -20.67 13.48 -21.12
N GLU A 188 -20.74 13.84 -22.41
CA GLU A 188 -21.90 13.56 -23.26
C GLU A 188 -22.04 12.06 -23.55
N GLU A 189 -20.93 11.36 -23.80
CA GLU A 189 -20.91 9.89 -23.94
C GLU A 189 -21.29 9.17 -22.63
N ASN A 190 -20.93 9.75 -21.47
CA ASN A 190 -21.24 9.19 -20.16
C ASN A 190 -21.48 10.30 -19.10
N HIS A 191 -22.76 10.53 -18.78
CA HIS A 191 -23.19 11.56 -17.83
C HIS A 191 -22.81 11.30 -16.36
N ASP A 192 -22.27 10.13 -16.01
CA ASP A 192 -21.72 9.86 -14.68
C ASP A 192 -20.27 10.32 -14.53
N LEU A 193 -19.67 10.85 -15.60
CA LEU A 193 -18.35 11.45 -15.57
C LEU A 193 -18.39 12.90 -15.12
N SER A 194 -17.37 13.28 -14.38
CA SER A 194 -16.94 14.66 -14.21
C SER A 194 -15.44 14.78 -14.45
N CYS A 195 -15.00 15.99 -14.74
CA CYS A 195 -13.64 16.28 -15.15
C CYS A 195 -13.11 17.52 -14.44
N TRP A 196 -11.86 17.43 -13.98
CA TRP A 196 -11.08 18.57 -13.52
C TRP A 196 -10.04 18.91 -14.57
N VAL A 197 -9.96 20.19 -14.95
CA VAL A 197 -8.89 20.72 -15.80
C VAL A 197 -7.89 21.45 -14.92
N LEU A 198 -6.63 21.08 -15.02
CA LEU A 198 -5.54 21.43 -14.13
C LEU A 198 -4.42 22.11 -14.92
N ASN A 199 -3.84 23.17 -14.36
CA ASN A 199 -2.61 23.76 -14.89
C ASN A 199 -1.40 23.57 -13.94
N ASP A 200 -1.65 23.01 -12.77
CA ASP A 200 -0.65 22.57 -11.81
C ASP A 200 -1.25 21.42 -10.99
N PHE A 201 -0.42 20.61 -10.37
CA PHE A 201 -0.81 19.52 -9.48
C PHE A 201 -1.82 19.98 -8.43
N ASN A 202 -1.60 21.14 -7.81
CA ASN A 202 -2.40 21.67 -6.72
C ASN A 202 -3.52 22.64 -7.16
N LYS A 203 -3.70 22.88 -8.45
CA LYS A 203 -4.58 23.94 -8.95
C LYS A 203 -5.48 23.46 -10.09
N ALA A 204 -6.78 23.53 -9.86
CA ALA A 204 -7.78 23.37 -10.90
C ALA A 204 -8.15 24.73 -11.50
N LEU A 205 -8.25 24.79 -12.82
CA LEU A 205 -8.75 25.94 -13.57
C LEU A 205 -10.27 25.88 -13.75
N MET A 206 -10.81 24.67 -13.95
CA MET A 206 -12.25 24.48 -14.11
C MET A 206 -12.66 23.06 -13.75
N PHE A 207 -13.96 22.94 -13.49
CA PHE A 207 -14.65 21.68 -13.29
C PHE A 207 -15.78 21.55 -14.31
N ILE A 208 -15.90 20.38 -14.92
CA ILE A 208 -16.88 20.09 -15.97
C ILE A 208 -17.68 18.87 -15.55
N ASP A 209 -19.01 18.98 -15.53
CA ASP A 209 -19.92 17.86 -15.36
C ASP A 209 -21.17 18.05 -16.25
N LYS A 210 -22.13 17.13 -16.14
CA LYS A 210 -23.39 17.20 -16.92
C LYS A 210 -24.24 18.46 -16.68
N ARG A 211 -23.99 19.22 -15.61
CA ARG A 211 -24.72 20.46 -15.26
C ARG A 211 -24.07 21.69 -15.89
N GLY A 212 -22.84 21.57 -16.37
CA GLY A 212 -22.12 22.63 -17.07
C GLY A 212 -20.67 22.76 -16.60
N ILE A 213 -20.12 23.95 -16.85
CA ILE A 213 -18.73 24.30 -16.54
C ILE A 213 -18.74 25.27 -15.36
N VAL A 214 -17.85 25.01 -14.41
CA VAL A 214 -17.51 25.94 -13.33
C VAL A 214 -16.05 26.33 -13.52
N GLU A 215 -15.81 27.56 -13.95
CA GLU A 215 -14.47 28.15 -13.99
C GLU A 215 -14.10 28.64 -12.60
N PHE A 216 -12.87 28.37 -12.20
CA PHE A 216 -12.32 28.88 -10.94
C PHE A 216 -11.49 30.12 -11.26
N GLU A 217 -11.75 31.21 -10.53
CA GLU A 217 -10.93 32.40 -10.66
C GLU A 217 -9.47 32.03 -10.42
N ASN A 218 -8.60 32.49 -11.32
CA ASN A 218 -7.17 32.51 -11.10
C ASN A 218 -6.87 33.43 -9.91
N ASN A 219 -7.12 32.95 -8.70
CA ASN A 219 -6.53 33.51 -7.50
C ASN A 219 -5.05 33.19 -7.62
N ILE A 220 -4.35 34.07 -8.33
CA ILE A 220 -2.91 34.25 -8.28
C ILE A 220 -2.66 34.72 -6.84
N PRO A 221 -2.02 33.90 -5.97
CA PRO A 221 -1.43 34.45 -4.75
C PRO A 221 -0.32 35.44 -5.10
#